data_AF-A0A5S3XW68-F1
#
_entry.id   AF-A0A5S3XW68-F1
#
_cell.length_a   1.000
_cell.length_b   1.000
_cell.length_c   1.000
_cell.angle_alpha   90.00
_cell.angle_beta   90.00
_cell.angle_gamma   90.00
#
_symmetry.space_group_name_H-M   'P 1'
#
loop_
_entity.id
_entity.type
_entity.pdbx_description
1 polymer ?
#
loop_
_entity_poly.entity_id
_entity_poly.type
_entity_poly.pdbx_seq_one_letter_code
_entity_poly.pdbx_strand_id
1 'polypeptide(L)'
;MISEWLLLTANSYLMQKILLPIFFLFSSHFIFGATISGEILSAKDQKPLPFASVLVKGTTVGVSANAQGKFSIQLEPGEYILVCQNVGYASQEKKIRVSKNN
;
A
#
# COMPACT_ATOMS: atom_id res chain seq x y z
N MET A 1 -20.21 27.42 -47.50
CA MET A 1 -18.76 27.58 -47.18
C MET A 1 -18.53 28.04 -45.74
N ILE A 2 -19.25 29.05 -45.23
CA ILE A 2 -19.05 29.59 -43.87
C ILE A 2 -19.68 28.72 -42.76
N SER A 3 -20.80 28.04 -43.04
CA SER A 3 -21.51 27.19 -42.08
C SER A 3 -20.72 25.93 -41.66
N GLU A 4 -19.98 25.30 -42.58
CA GLU A 4 -19.19 24.10 -42.27
C GLU A 4 -17.98 24.41 -41.38
N TRP A 5 -17.35 25.57 -41.57
CA TRP A 5 -16.26 26.07 -40.72
C TRP A 5 -16.71 26.34 -39.27
N LEU A 6 -17.94 26.85 -39.11
CA LEU A 6 -18.52 27.10 -37.79
C LEU A 6 -18.82 25.79 -37.04
N LEU A 7 -19.27 24.75 -37.77
CA LEU A 7 -19.56 23.43 -37.19
C LEU A 7 -18.28 22.70 -36.76
N LEU A 8 -17.19 22.81 -37.53
CA LEU A 8 -15.90 22.20 -37.19
C LEU A 8 -15.24 22.86 -35.97
N THR A 9 -15.30 24.19 -35.87
CA THR A 9 -14.77 24.94 -34.71
C THR A 9 -15.63 24.75 -33.45
N ALA A 10 -16.95 24.62 -33.60
CA ALA A 10 -17.84 24.27 -32.49
C ALA A 10 -17.59 22.86 -31.95
N ASN A 11 -17.37 21.87 -32.82
CA ASN A 11 -17.13 20.48 -32.41
C ASN A 11 -15.78 20.28 -31.70
N SER A 12 -14.71 20.93 -32.19
CA SER A 12 -13.40 20.91 -31.52
C SER A 12 -13.45 21.59 -30.15
N TYR A 13 -14.23 22.66 -30.02
CA TYR A 13 -14.45 23.36 -28.74
C TYR A 13 -15.31 22.56 -27.77
N LEU A 14 -16.35 21.85 -28.25
CA LEU A 14 -17.14 20.92 -27.43
C LEU A 14 -16.30 19.73 -26.95
N MET A 15 -15.45 19.16 -27.81
CA MET A 15 -14.56 18.06 -27.45
C MET A 15 -13.51 18.48 -26.42
N GLN A 16 -12.89 19.66 -26.56
CA GLN A 16 -11.94 20.19 -25.57
C GLN A 16 -12.58 20.47 -24.20
N LYS A 17 -13.83 20.95 -24.17
CA LYS A 17 -14.58 21.21 -22.93
C LYS A 17 -14.95 19.95 -22.16
N ILE A 18 -15.13 18.82 -22.85
CA ILE A 18 -15.43 17.52 -22.22
C ILE A 18 -14.13 16.81 -21.79
N LEU A 19 -13.03 17.01 -22.51
CA LEU A 19 -11.73 16.39 -22.20
C LEU A 19 -11.07 16.97 -20.93
N LEU A 20 -11.22 18.28 -20.68
CA LEU A 20 -10.57 18.98 -19.56
C LEU A 20 -11.04 18.52 -18.15
N PRO A 21 -12.35 18.33 -17.86
CA PRO A 21 -12.80 17.89 -16.53
C PRO A 21 -12.53 16.39 -16.27
N ILE A 22 -12.44 15.56 -17.32
CA ILE A 22 -12.17 14.12 -17.20
C ILE A 22 -10.73 13.83 -16.78
N PHE A 23 -9.79 14.68 -17.17
CA PHE A 23 -8.38 14.59 -16.76
C PHE A 23 -8.18 14.95 -15.28
N PHE A 24 -9.02 15.83 -14.72
CA PHE A 24 -8.92 16.26 -13.32
C PHE A 24 -9.48 15.23 -12.33
N LEU A 25 -10.43 14.39 -12.76
CA LEU A 25 -11.05 13.34 -11.94
C LEU A 25 -10.11 12.16 -11.63
N PHE A 26 -8.96 12.06 -12.29
CA PHE A 26 -7.92 11.07 -11.98
C PHE A 26 -6.92 11.54 -10.93
N SER A 27 -7.00 12.80 -10.49
CA SER A 27 -6.05 13.31 -9.49
C SER A 27 -6.54 12.97 -8.08
N SER A 28 -5.65 12.34 -7.30
CA SER A 28 -5.71 12.08 -5.86
C SER A 28 -6.40 10.80 -5.37
N HIS A 29 -5.67 9.68 -5.44
CA HIS A 29 -5.76 8.66 -4.39
C HIS A 29 -4.73 9.00 -3.30
N PHE A 30 -5.17 9.68 -2.24
CA PHE A 30 -4.35 9.85 -1.05
C PHE A 30 -4.48 8.58 -0.19
N ILE A 31 -3.50 7.68 -0.29
CA ILE A 31 -3.47 6.47 0.55
C ILE A 31 -2.85 6.87 1.90
N PHE A 32 -3.70 7.03 2.93
CA PHE A 32 -3.27 7.25 4.31
C PHE A 32 -3.06 5.89 5.02
N GLY A 33 -1.92 5.25 4.78
CA GLY A 33 -1.48 4.08 5.53
C GLY A 33 -0.74 4.46 6.81
N ALA A 34 -0.93 3.71 7.89
CA ALA A 34 -0.09 3.77 9.08
C ALA A 34 1.11 2.82 8.91
N THR A 35 2.32 3.31 9.12
CA THR A 35 3.53 2.48 9.05
C THR A 35 3.75 1.75 10.36
N ILE A 36 3.77 0.43 10.32
CA ILE A 36 4.20 -0.43 11.44
C ILE A 36 5.63 -0.84 11.19
N SER A 37 6.50 -0.52 12.14
CA SER A 37 7.89 -0.95 12.13
C SER A 37 8.17 -1.82 13.34
N GLY A 38 9.05 -2.79 13.18
CA GLY A 38 9.49 -3.66 14.26
C GLY A 38 10.74 -4.44 13.91
N GLU A 39 11.16 -5.30 14.83
CA GLU A 39 12.29 -6.21 14.67
C GLU A 39 11.87 -7.64 14.97
N ILE A 40 12.42 -8.58 14.22
CA ILE A 40 12.14 -10.01 14.33
C ILE A 40 13.35 -10.67 15.00
N LEU A 41 13.11 -11.20 16.19
CA LEU A 41 14.12 -11.87 17.01
C LEU A 41 13.79 -13.36 17.12
N SER A 42 14.84 -14.18 17.17
CA SER A 42 14.72 -15.61 17.45
C SER A 42 14.33 -15.84 18.91
N ALA A 43 13.30 -16.65 19.16
CA ALA A 43 12.87 -16.98 20.52
C ALA A 43 13.93 -17.78 21.31
N LYS A 44 14.82 -18.49 20.62
CA LYS A 44 15.83 -19.36 21.24
C LYS A 44 17.02 -18.55 21.79
N ASP A 45 17.55 -17.64 20.99
CA ASP A 45 18.84 -16.98 21.24
C ASP A 45 18.75 -15.45 21.24
N GLN A 46 17.55 -14.87 21.08
CA GLN A 46 17.29 -13.43 20.94
C GLN A 46 18.10 -12.74 19.82
N LYS A 47 18.62 -13.50 18.86
CA LYS A 47 19.33 -12.96 17.70
C LYS A 47 18.35 -12.45 16.63
N PRO A 48 18.69 -11.37 15.90
CA PRO A 48 17.87 -10.90 14.79
C PRO A 48 17.78 -11.96 13.70
N LEU A 49 16.58 -12.12 13.13
CA LEU A 49 16.31 -13.04 12.04
C LEU A 49 16.27 -12.28 10.71
N PRO A 50 17.39 -12.25 9.96
CA PRO A 50 17.42 -11.56 8.68
C PRO A 50 16.53 -12.27 7.66
N PHE A 51 15.97 -11.50 6.73
CA PHE A 51 15.18 -12.00 5.60
C PHE A 51 13.93 -12.82 5.99
N ALA A 52 13.49 -12.75 7.25
CA ALA A 52 12.22 -13.35 7.66
C ALA A 52 11.04 -12.67 6.96
N SER A 53 10.06 -13.44 6.52
CA SER A 53 8.85 -12.95 5.87
C SER A 53 7.79 -12.61 6.91
N VAL A 54 7.20 -11.42 6.80
CA VAL A 54 6.07 -10.95 7.60
C VAL A 54 4.88 -10.80 6.68
N LEU A 55 3.85 -11.62 6.86
CA LEU A 55 2.62 -11.58 6.07
C LEU A 55 1.45 -11.16 6.94
N VAL A 56 0.49 -10.43 6.37
CA VAL A 56 -0.75 -10.09 7.06
C VAL A 56 -1.81 -11.12 6.69
N LYS A 57 -2.25 -11.91 7.68
CA LYS A 57 -3.18 -13.03 7.50
C LYS A 57 -4.47 -12.56 6.79
N GLY A 58 -4.86 -13.29 5.76
CA GLY A 58 -6.05 -12.98 4.95
C GLY A 58 -5.83 -11.89 3.90
N THR A 59 -4.61 -11.38 3.74
CA THR A 59 -4.25 -10.41 2.70
C THR A 59 -3.05 -10.91 1.91
N THR A 60 -2.79 -10.28 0.76
CA THR A 60 -1.55 -10.46 -0.02
C THR A 60 -0.44 -9.48 0.40
N VAL A 61 -0.70 -8.66 1.43
CA VAL A 61 0.27 -7.68 1.92
C VAL A 61 1.27 -8.39 2.82
N GLY A 62 2.54 -8.28 2.47
CA GLY A 62 3.64 -8.80 3.26
C GLY A 62 4.93 -8.10 2.92
N VAL A 63 5.88 -8.15 3.85
CA VAL A 63 7.20 -7.54 3.73
C VAL A 63 8.25 -8.52 4.22
N SER A 64 9.45 -8.46 3.64
CA SER A 64 10.59 -9.21 4.15
C SER A 64 11.44 -8.31 5.06
N ALA A 65 11.90 -8.86 6.18
CA ALA A 65 12.82 -8.17 7.07
C ALA A 65 14.20 -7.99 6.41
N ASN A 66 14.91 -6.93 6.80
CA ASN A 66 16.25 -6.64 6.30
C ASN A 66 17.33 -7.52 6.97
N ALA A 67 18.61 -7.25 6.67
CA ALA A 67 19.76 -7.98 7.24
C ALA A 67 19.90 -7.85 8.77
N GLN A 68 19.24 -6.85 9.37
CA GLN A 68 19.20 -6.63 10.82
C GLN A 68 17.89 -7.15 11.44
N GLY A 69 17.07 -7.90 10.70
CA GLY A 69 15.78 -8.41 11.19
C GLY A 69 14.70 -7.34 11.34
N LYS A 70 14.92 -6.12 10.86
CA LYS A 70 13.93 -5.04 10.93
C LYS A 70 12.97 -5.10 9.75
N PHE A 71 11.70 -4.85 10.01
CA PHE A 71 10.65 -4.77 9.00
C PHE A 71 9.87 -3.46 9.13
N SER A 72 9.26 -3.04 8.03
CA SER A 72 8.37 -1.89 7.96
C SER A 72 7.25 -2.22 6.98
N ILE A 73 6.00 -2.14 7.42
CA ILE A 73 4.81 -2.45 6.64
C ILE A 73 3.77 -1.34 6.82
N GLN A 74 3.24 -0.83 5.71
CA GLN A 74 2.14 0.13 5.76
C GLN A 74 0.81 -0.61 5.76
N LEU A 75 0.01 -0.38 6.78
CA LEU A 75 -1.32 -0.95 6.95
C LEU A 75 -2.32 0.15 7.30
N GLU A 76 -3.55 0.01 6.84
CA GLU A 76 -4.62 0.89 7.25
C GLU A 76 -4.94 0.69 8.75
N PRO A 77 -5.59 1.66 9.42
CA PRO A 77 -6.07 1.48 10.78
C PRO A 77 -7.05 0.31 10.87
N GLY A 78 -6.78 -0.66 11.75
CA GLY A 78 -7.55 -1.89 11.83
C GLY A 78 -6.93 -2.93 12.76
N GLU A 79 -7.57 -4.10 12.88
CA GLU A 79 -7.02 -5.26 13.58
C GLU A 79 -6.48 -6.26 12.56
N TYR A 80 -5.23 -6.69 12.75
CA TYR A 80 -4.55 -7.61 11.85
C TYR A 80 -3.84 -8.70 12.63
N ILE A 81 -3.60 -9.83 11.96
CA ILE A 81 -2.76 -10.91 12.47
C ILE A 81 -1.53 -10.97 11.57
N LEU A 82 -0.37 -10.65 12.13
CA LEU A 82 0.92 -10.81 11.45
C LEU A 82 1.37 -12.26 11.60
N VAL A 83 1.77 -12.85 10.47
CA VAL A 83 2.34 -14.17 10.38
C VAL A 83 3.80 -14.00 10.02
N CYS A 84 4.68 -14.28 10.97
CA CYS A 84 6.11 -14.29 10.75
C CYS A 84 6.56 -15.71 10.38
N GLN A 85 7.31 -15.85 9.29
CA GLN A 85 7.86 -17.11 8.83
C GLN A 85 9.31 -16.94 8.40
N ASN A 86 10.16 -17.90 8.76
CA ASN A 86 11.53 -18.00 8.29
C ASN A 86 11.87 -19.47 8.02
N VAL A 87 12.78 -19.72 7.08
CA VAL A 87 13.26 -21.06 6.74
C VAL A 87 13.88 -21.71 7.98
N GLY A 88 13.38 -22.88 8.36
CA GLY A 88 13.85 -23.61 9.54
C GLY A 88 13.25 -23.14 10.87
N TYR A 89 12.31 -22.19 10.86
CA TYR A 89 11.57 -21.74 12.06
C TYR A 89 10.08 -22.06 11.93
N ALA A 90 9.44 -22.31 13.08
CA ALA A 90 7.99 -22.40 13.15
C ALA A 90 7.36 -21.04 12.85
N SER A 91 6.25 -21.04 12.12
CA SER A 91 5.50 -19.81 11.88
C SER A 91 4.86 -19.31 13.18
N GLN A 92 4.91 -17.99 13.40
CA GLN A 92 4.35 -17.35 14.58
C GLN A 92 3.30 -16.33 14.16
N GLU A 93 2.13 -16.42 14.80
CA GLU A 93 1.03 -15.49 14.58
C GLU A 93 0.95 -14.48 15.73
N LYS A 94 0.88 -13.19 15.40
CA LYS A 94 0.75 -12.12 16.38
C LYS A 94 -0.37 -11.17 16.00
N LYS A 95 -1.39 -11.08 16.86
CA LYS A 95 -2.47 -10.10 16.71
C LYS A 95 -1.93 -8.70 17.04
N ILE A 96 -2.19 -7.75 16.16
CA ILE A 96 -1.83 -6.34 16.30
C ILE A 96 -3.05 -5.47 16.01
N ARG A 97 -3.08 -4.29 16.63
CA ARG A 97 -4.09 -3.26 16.36
C ARG A 97 -3.39 -1.99 15.91
N VAL A 98 -3.72 -1.54 14.71
CA VAL A 98 -3.21 -0.33 14.10
C VAL A 98 -4.19 0.79 14.40
N SER A 99 -3.77 1.76 15.22
CA SER A 99 -4.57 2.95 15.48
C SER A 99 -4.13 4.08 14.57
N LYS A 100 -5.09 4.83 14.03
CA LYS A 100 -4.82 6.12 13.40
C LYS A 100 -4.40 7.08 14.51
N ASN A 101 -3.11 7.42 14.60
CA ASN A 101 -2.70 8.49 15.50
C ASN A 101 -3.08 9.82 14.81
N ASN A 102 -3.98 10.57 15.45
CA ASN A 102 -4.50 11.86 14.97
C ASN A 102 -3.61 12.97 15.48
#